data_AF-A0A4Y8S4K3-F1
#
_entry.id   AF-A0A4Y8S4K3-F1
#
_cell.length_a   1.000
_cell.length_b   1.000
_cell.length_c   1.000
_cell.angle_alpha   90.00
_cell.angle_beta   90.00
_cell.angle_gamma   90.00
#
_symmetry.space_group_name_H-M   'P 1'
#
loop_
_entity.id
_entity.type
_entity.pdbx_description
1 polymer ?
#
loop_
_entity_poly.entity_id
_entity_poly.type
_entity_poly.pdbx_seq_one_letter_code
_entity_poly.pdbx_strand_id
1 'polypeptide(L)'
;LPDYMVPTHFIYLPALPVSPNGKLERKALPAPDMTQHQRAYVAPQGELEQGIAQIWQQVLGIEQIGMDDSFFELGGHSLLATQVSARIREQLAVEVPLRELFVTADLRAYCARVEALRGALQPLQDELAKSLEALKRLSGAELEKLIS
;
A
#
# COMPACT_ATOMS: atom_id res chain seq x y z
N LEU A 1 -2.19 19.26 13.69
CA LEU A 1 -2.48 19.30 12.24
C LEU A 1 -3.07 17.94 11.87
N PRO A 2 -3.99 17.84 10.91
CA PRO A 2 -4.33 16.55 10.30
C PRO A 2 -3.09 15.90 9.66
N ASP A 3 -3.00 14.58 9.66
CA ASP A 3 -1.80 13.85 9.17
C ASP A 3 -1.44 14.20 7.73
N TYR A 4 -2.44 14.41 6.86
CA TYR A 4 -2.25 14.81 5.46
C TYR A 4 -1.76 16.26 5.25
N MET A 5 -1.67 17.06 6.32
CA MET A 5 -1.13 18.42 6.28
C MET A 5 0.31 18.48 6.82
N VAL A 6 0.86 17.37 7.31
CA VAL A 6 2.22 17.31 7.83
C VAL A 6 3.20 17.18 6.64
N PRO A 7 4.15 18.13 6.46
CA PRO A 7 5.13 18.04 5.38
C PRO A 7 6.00 16.78 5.50
N THR A 8 6.24 16.12 4.38
CA THR A 8 7.13 14.94 4.32
C THR A 8 8.61 15.30 4.35
N HIS A 9 8.96 16.55 4.02
CA HIS A 9 10.34 17.03 3.95
C HIS A 9 10.47 18.41 4.61
N PHE A 10 11.55 18.58 5.37
CA PHE A 10 11.96 19.86 5.96
C PHE A 10 13.36 20.18 5.48
N ILE A 11 13.53 21.37 4.88
CA ILE A 11 14.84 21.84 4.39
C ILE A 11 15.20 23.08 5.20
N TYR A 12 16.36 23.02 5.86
CA TYR A 12 16.90 24.19 6.54
C TYR A 12 17.50 25.15 5.51
N LEU A 13 17.06 26.41 5.57
CA LEU A 13 17.58 27.50 4.74
C LEU A 13 18.12 28.60 5.64
N PRO A 14 19.35 29.10 5.40
CA PRO A 14 19.88 30.23 6.16
C PRO A 14 19.08 31.52 5.90
N ALA A 15 18.49 31.66 4.71
CA ALA A 15 17.58 32.74 4.35
C ALA A 15 16.58 32.28 3.26
N LEU A 16 15.38 32.85 3.26
CA LEU A 16 14.41 32.61 2.21
C LEU A 16 14.79 33.37 0.93
N PRO A 17 14.76 32.72 -0.25
CA PRO A 17 15.01 33.41 -1.51
C PRO A 17 13.89 34.41 -1.78
N VAL A 18 14.24 35.67 -2.01
CA VAL A 18 13.28 36.74 -2.30
C VAL A 18 13.64 37.43 -3.61
N SER A 19 12.63 37.78 -4.37
CA SER A 19 12.75 38.65 -5.55
C SER A 19 13.25 40.05 -5.17
N PRO A 20 13.70 40.89 -6.12
CA PRO A 20 14.12 42.26 -5.86
C PRO A 20 13.05 43.13 -5.14
N ASN A 21 11.78 42.76 -5.26
CA ASN A 21 10.65 43.44 -4.61
C ASN A 21 10.32 42.85 -3.21
N GLY A 22 11.19 42.01 -2.66
CA GLY A 22 11.04 41.41 -1.33
C GLY A 22 10.02 40.27 -1.22
N LYS A 23 9.40 39.84 -2.33
CA LYS A 23 8.47 38.70 -2.33
C LYS A 23 9.23 37.38 -2.42
N LEU A 24 8.76 36.35 -1.70
CA LEU A 24 9.30 34.98 -1.77
C LEU A 24 9.36 34.48 -3.22
N GLU A 25 10.55 34.08 -3.64
CA GLU A 25 10.80 33.52 -4.97
C GLU A 25 10.73 31.99 -4.92
N ARG A 26 9.50 31.45 -5.00
CA ARG A 26 9.24 30.01 -4.82
C ARG A 26 10.02 29.10 -5.79
N LYS A 27 10.32 29.59 -7.00
CA LYS A 27 11.07 28.83 -8.00
C LYS A 27 12.56 28.66 -7.64
N ALA A 28 13.06 29.52 -6.76
CA ALA A 28 14.44 29.46 -6.27
C ALA A 28 14.55 28.63 -4.97
N LEU A 29 13.45 28.06 -4.46
CA LEU A 29 13.54 27.11 -3.36
C LEU A 29 14.23 25.83 -3.85
N PRO A 30 15.19 25.29 -3.11
CA PRO A 30 15.82 24.03 -3.48
C PRO A 30 14.79 22.91 -3.44
N ALA A 31 14.92 21.97 -4.38
CA ALA A 31 14.18 20.72 -4.31
C ALA A 31 14.71 19.88 -3.13
N PRO A 32 13.84 19.14 -2.44
CA PRO A 32 14.29 18.18 -1.43
C PRO A 32 15.20 17.13 -2.07
N ASP A 33 16.29 16.80 -1.38
CA ASP A 33 17.21 15.75 -1.81
C ASP A 33 16.61 14.39 -1.48
N MET A 34 15.99 13.77 -2.48
CA MET A 34 15.37 12.45 -2.33
C MET A 34 16.41 11.33 -2.14
N THR A 35 17.70 11.59 -2.39
CA THR A 35 18.75 10.56 -2.30
C THR A 35 19.22 10.30 -0.87
N GLN A 36 19.05 11.27 0.05
CA GLN A 36 19.36 11.09 1.48
C GLN A 36 18.43 10.11 2.20
N HIS A 37 17.32 9.72 1.56
CA HIS A 37 16.39 8.73 2.08
C HIS A 37 16.80 7.28 1.79
N GLN A 38 18.01 7.03 1.25
CA GLN A 38 18.53 5.67 1.06
C GLN A 38 18.83 5.02 2.41
N ARG A 39 17.78 4.54 3.08
CA ARG A 39 17.87 3.43 4.04
C ARG A 39 18.54 2.27 3.31
N ALA A 40 19.31 1.46 4.05
CA ALA A 40 19.95 0.31 3.45
C ALA A 40 18.90 -0.54 2.74
N TYR A 41 19.12 -0.83 1.46
CA TYR A 41 18.15 -1.59 0.68
C TYR A 41 17.97 -2.99 1.28
N VAL A 42 16.75 -3.29 1.71
CA VAL A 42 16.34 -4.63 2.15
C VAL A 42 15.34 -5.16 1.14
N ALA A 43 15.72 -6.23 0.44
CA ALA A 43 14.89 -6.83 -0.60
C ALA A 43 13.61 -7.47 -0.02
N PRO A 44 12.45 -7.33 -0.68
CA PRO A 44 11.24 -8.09 -0.37
C PRO A 44 11.45 -9.60 -0.43
N GLN A 45 10.95 -10.31 0.56
CA GLN A 45 11.08 -11.77 0.73
C GLN A 45 9.71 -12.45 0.60
N GLY A 46 9.66 -13.52 -0.19
CA GLY A 46 8.42 -14.26 -0.39
C GLY A 46 7.41 -13.58 -1.32
N GLU A 47 6.38 -14.34 -1.69
CA GLU A 47 5.47 -13.97 -2.78
C GLU A 47 4.62 -12.72 -2.47
N LEU A 48 4.13 -12.58 -1.24
CA LEU A 48 3.31 -11.43 -0.86
C LEU A 48 4.11 -10.14 -0.92
N GLU A 49 5.27 -10.09 -0.26
CA GLU A 49 6.10 -8.88 -0.21
C GLU A 49 6.55 -8.47 -1.61
N GLN A 50 6.98 -9.43 -2.44
CA GLN A 50 7.37 -9.18 -3.82
C GLN A 50 6.21 -8.65 -4.66
N GLY A 51 5.01 -9.24 -4.53
CA GLY A 51 3.83 -8.78 -5.24
C GLY A 51 3.43 -7.36 -4.86
N ILE A 52 3.43 -7.03 -3.57
CA ILE A 52 3.10 -5.68 -3.09
C ILE A 52 4.18 -4.68 -3.53
N ALA A 53 5.46 -5.03 -3.41
CA ALA A 53 6.57 -4.19 -3.86
C ALA A 53 6.45 -3.87 -5.36
N GLN A 54 6.10 -4.86 -6.18
CA GLN A 54 5.93 -4.68 -7.62
C GLN A 54 4.73 -3.78 -7.95
N ILE A 55 3.63 -3.89 -7.20
CA ILE A 55 2.50 -2.96 -7.32
C ILE A 55 2.94 -1.53 -7.01
N TRP A 56 3.71 -1.33 -5.92
CA TRP A 56 4.22 -0.01 -5.56
C TRP A 56 5.15 0.56 -6.63
N GLN A 57 6.08 -0.25 -7.17
CA GLN A 57 7.00 0.14 -8.25
C GLN A 57 6.23 0.67 -9.46
N GLN A 58 5.20 -0.06 -9.88
CA GLN A 58 4.38 0.33 -11.04
C GLN A 58 3.52 1.57 -10.79
N VAL A 59 3.06 1.79 -9.55
CA VAL A 59 2.20 2.95 -9.21
C VAL A 59 3.04 4.20 -9.00
N LEU A 60 4.20 4.09 -8.33
CA LEU A 60 5.10 5.20 -8.04
C LEU A 60 6.04 5.52 -9.21
N GLY A 61 6.24 4.59 -10.15
CA GLY A 61 7.20 4.74 -11.24
C GLY A 61 8.66 4.64 -10.78
N ILE A 62 8.92 3.82 -9.75
CA ILE A 62 10.24 3.64 -9.13
C ILE A 62 10.73 2.23 -9.43
N GLU A 63 11.99 2.08 -9.87
CA GLU A 63 12.54 0.79 -10.29
C GLU A 63 12.77 -0.18 -9.12
N GLN A 64 13.19 0.33 -7.98
CA GLN A 64 13.56 -0.48 -6.81
C GLN A 64 12.88 0.06 -5.56
N ILE A 65 12.16 -0.82 -4.85
CA ILE A 65 11.51 -0.53 -3.57
C ILE A 65 11.99 -1.57 -2.57
N GLY A 66 12.54 -1.10 -1.45
CA GLY A 66 12.96 -1.89 -0.31
C GLY A 66 11.89 -1.98 0.78
N MET A 67 12.08 -2.93 1.70
CA MET A 67 11.13 -3.21 2.76
C MET A 67 10.94 -2.06 3.76
N ASP A 68 11.94 -1.21 3.92
CA ASP A 68 11.90 -0.09 4.88
C ASP A 68 11.57 1.25 4.19
N ASP A 69 11.14 1.21 2.92
CA ASP A 69 10.72 2.39 2.17
C ASP A 69 9.29 2.81 2.53
N SER A 70 9.11 4.10 2.75
CA SER A 70 7.79 4.68 3.02
C SER A 70 7.12 5.14 1.74
N PHE A 71 5.87 4.70 1.52
CA PHE A 71 5.08 5.06 0.34
C PHE A 71 5.00 6.59 0.13
N PHE A 72 4.77 7.34 1.21
CA PHE A 72 4.58 8.79 1.15
C PHE A 72 5.90 9.56 1.07
N GLU A 73 6.97 9.04 1.66
CA GLU A 73 8.32 9.61 1.45
C GLU A 73 8.75 9.43 0.00
N LEU A 74 8.37 8.33 -0.66
CA LEU A 74 8.60 8.07 -2.08
C LEU A 74 7.69 8.86 -3.04
N GLY A 75 6.93 9.84 -2.54
CA GLY A 75 6.04 10.69 -3.37
C GLY A 75 4.63 10.12 -3.58
N GLY A 76 4.28 9.05 -2.88
CA GLY A 76 2.92 8.53 -2.83
C GLY A 76 1.91 9.54 -2.25
N HIS A 77 0.67 9.48 -2.74
CA HIS A 77 -0.45 10.28 -2.24
C HIS A 77 -1.77 9.52 -2.39
N SER A 78 -2.88 10.10 -1.92
CA SER A 78 -4.18 9.40 -1.77
C SER A 78 -4.69 8.74 -3.06
N LEU A 79 -4.54 9.38 -4.21
CA LEU A 79 -4.95 8.80 -5.50
C LEU A 79 -4.10 7.58 -5.87
N LEU A 80 -2.78 7.64 -5.64
CA LEU A 80 -1.89 6.49 -5.86
C LEU A 80 -2.18 5.37 -4.85
N ALA A 81 -2.43 5.72 -3.58
CA ALA A 81 -2.82 4.76 -2.56
C ALA A 81 -4.13 4.01 -2.92
N THR A 82 -5.12 4.72 -3.47
CA THR A 82 -6.34 4.08 -4.01
C THR A 82 -6.04 3.11 -5.15
N GLN A 83 -5.11 3.45 -6.04
CA GLN A 83 -4.67 2.54 -7.11
C GLN A 83 -3.96 1.30 -6.57
N VAL A 84 -3.10 1.46 -5.55
CA VAL A 84 -2.47 0.34 -4.84
C VAL A 84 -3.53 -0.59 -4.26
N SER A 85 -4.51 -0.07 -3.50
CA SER A 85 -5.60 -0.87 -2.94
C SER A 85 -6.39 -1.63 -4.00
N ALA A 86 -6.69 -1.01 -5.14
CA ALA A 86 -7.39 -1.66 -6.24
C ALA A 86 -6.57 -2.81 -6.85
N ARG A 87 -5.27 -2.58 -7.11
CA ARG A 87 -4.38 -3.61 -7.67
C ARG A 87 -4.13 -4.76 -6.71
N ILE A 88 -4.00 -4.50 -5.41
CA ILE A 88 -3.87 -5.56 -4.40
C ILE A 88 -5.12 -6.44 -4.38
N ARG A 89 -6.31 -5.85 -4.44
CA ARG A 89 -7.56 -6.61 -4.52
C ARG A 89 -7.60 -7.49 -5.78
N GLU A 90 -7.21 -6.95 -6.92
CA GLU A 90 -7.23 -7.67 -8.21
C GLU A 90 -6.17 -8.77 -8.32
N GLN A 91 -4.95 -8.51 -7.87
CA GLN A 91 -3.80 -9.40 -8.07
C GLN A 91 -3.59 -10.38 -6.93
N LEU A 92 -3.93 -9.98 -5.70
CA LEU A 92 -3.62 -10.76 -4.49
C LEU A 92 -4.88 -11.27 -3.78
N ALA A 93 -6.07 -10.95 -4.29
CA ALA A 93 -7.38 -11.30 -3.74
C ALA A 93 -7.56 -10.89 -2.26
N VAL A 94 -6.87 -9.83 -1.82
CA VAL A 94 -6.99 -9.27 -0.46
C VAL A 94 -7.63 -7.89 -0.54
N GLU A 95 -8.71 -7.68 0.19
CA GLU A 95 -9.29 -6.36 0.36
C GLU A 95 -8.59 -5.62 1.49
N VAL A 96 -7.79 -4.62 1.15
CA VAL A 96 -7.04 -3.82 2.13
C VAL A 96 -7.67 -2.43 2.24
N PRO A 97 -8.22 -2.06 3.40
CA PRO A 97 -8.76 -0.72 3.61
C PRO A 97 -7.69 0.34 3.35
N LEU A 98 -8.04 1.40 2.61
CA LEU A 98 -7.10 2.47 2.25
C LEU A 98 -6.34 3.04 3.46
N ARG A 99 -7.04 3.18 4.60
CA ARG A 99 -6.47 3.68 5.86
C ARG A 99 -5.22 2.90 6.30
N GLU A 100 -5.11 1.61 5.96
CA GLU A 100 -4.00 0.77 6.42
C GLU A 100 -2.68 1.26 5.85
N LEU A 101 -2.69 1.75 4.61
CA LEU A 101 -1.49 2.31 3.99
C LEU A 101 -1.07 3.64 4.65
N PHE A 102 -2.03 4.43 5.15
CA PHE A 102 -1.77 5.69 5.85
C PHE A 102 -1.20 5.53 7.26
N VAL A 103 -1.49 4.43 7.94
CA VAL A 103 -1.05 4.19 9.32
C VAL A 103 0.21 3.32 9.42
N THR A 104 0.65 2.73 8.31
CA THR A 104 1.89 1.95 8.23
C THR A 104 3.07 2.84 7.85
N ALA A 105 4.20 2.67 8.53
CA ALA A 105 5.38 3.49 8.30
C ALA A 105 6.07 3.21 6.96
N ASP A 106 6.18 1.93 6.60
CA ASP A 106 6.94 1.43 5.46
C ASP A 106 6.29 0.20 4.81
N LEU A 107 6.89 -0.28 3.72
CA LEU A 107 6.44 -1.47 2.99
C LEU A 107 6.36 -2.70 3.89
N ARG A 108 7.29 -2.89 4.83
CA ARG A 108 7.32 -4.01 5.77
C ARG A 108 6.09 -4.02 6.67
N ALA A 109 5.82 -2.90 7.34
CA ALA A 109 4.64 -2.75 8.18
C ALA A 109 3.35 -2.94 7.38
N TYR A 110 3.33 -2.46 6.14
CA TYR A 110 2.19 -2.65 5.24
C TYR A 110 1.99 -4.11 4.85
N CYS A 111 3.04 -4.84 4.45
CA CYS A 111 2.97 -6.26 4.12
C CYS A 111 2.47 -7.10 5.31
N ALA A 112 3.00 -6.84 6.51
CA ALA A 112 2.55 -7.52 7.72
C ALA A 112 1.05 -7.30 7.98
N ARG A 113 0.53 -6.09 7.66
CA ARG A 113 -0.88 -5.78 7.79
C ARG A 113 -1.75 -6.50 6.76
N VAL A 114 -1.30 -6.57 5.50
CA VAL A 114 -2.00 -7.31 4.44
C VAL A 114 -2.05 -8.81 4.78
N GLU A 115 -0.94 -9.38 5.26
CA GLU A 115 -0.89 -10.79 5.67
C GLU A 115 -1.84 -11.08 6.84
N ALA A 116 -1.91 -10.20 7.84
CA ALA A 116 -2.85 -10.34 8.95
C ALA A 116 -4.32 -10.32 8.49
N LEU A 117 -4.67 -9.45 7.53
CA LEU A 117 -6.01 -9.38 6.95
C LEU A 117 -6.34 -10.64 6.14
N ARG A 118 -5.37 -11.15 5.37
CA ARG A 118 -5.52 -12.42 4.63
C ARG A 118 -5.76 -13.57 5.60
N GLY A 119 -4.93 -13.70 6.64
CA GLY A 119 -5.07 -14.75 7.65
C GLY A 119 -6.40 -14.71 8.41
N ALA A 120 -6.95 -13.53 8.66
CA ALA A 120 -8.25 -13.38 9.33
C ALA A 120 -9.43 -13.87 8.48
N LEU A 121 -9.32 -13.81 7.14
CA LEU A 121 -10.36 -14.25 6.21
C LEU A 121 -10.26 -15.74 5.83
N GLN A 122 -9.08 -16.35 6.03
CA GLN A 122 -8.80 -17.73 5.66
C GLN A 122 -9.81 -18.76 6.24
N PRO A 123 -10.20 -18.71 7.53
CA PRO A 123 -11.12 -19.71 8.09
C PRO A 123 -12.51 -19.68 7.44
N LEU A 124 -13.02 -18.50 7.12
CA LEU A 124 -14.30 -18.31 6.44
C LEU A 124 -14.24 -18.85 5.00
N GLN A 125 -13.14 -18.61 4.29
CA GLN A 125 -12.93 -19.12 2.94
C GLN A 125 -12.86 -20.66 2.94
N ASP A 126 -12.16 -21.26 3.91
CA ASP A 126 -12.06 -22.71 4.06
C ASP A 126 -13.43 -23.34 4.35
N GLU A 127 -14.24 -22.72 5.20
CA GLU A 127 -15.58 -23.19 5.53
C GLU A 127 -16.54 -23.09 4.34
N LEU A 128 -16.47 -22.00 3.57
CA LEU A 128 -17.27 -21.82 2.36
C LEU A 128 -16.87 -22.82 1.27
N ALA A 129 -15.57 -23.09 1.10
CA ALA A 129 -15.06 -24.10 0.18
C ALA A 129 -15.55 -25.50 0.56
N LYS A 130 -15.48 -25.88 1.84
CA LYS A 130 -16.02 -27.15 2.36
C LYS A 130 -17.52 -27.26 2.10
N SER A 131 -18.26 -26.18 2.35
CA SER A 131 -19.72 -26.15 2.14
C SER A 131 -20.10 -26.31 0.67
N LEU A 132 -19.40 -25.62 -0.25
CA LEU A 132 -19.58 -25.79 -1.69
C LEU A 132 -19.22 -27.21 -2.16
N GLU A 133 -18.19 -27.81 -1.59
CA GLU A 133 -17.81 -29.19 -1.89
C GLU A 133 -18.86 -30.19 -1.38
N ALA A 134 -19.42 -29.97 -0.19
CA ALA A 134 -20.53 -30.76 0.34
C ALA A 134 -21.79 -30.64 -0.54
N LEU A 135 -22.13 -29.44 -1.02
CA LEU A 135 -23.23 -29.22 -1.95
C LEU A 135 -23.03 -29.93 -3.30
N LYS A 136 -21.79 -29.99 -3.81
CA LYS A 136 -21.47 -30.73 -5.04
C LYS A 136 -21.53 -32.26 -4.86
N ARG A 137 -21.38 -32.76 -3.63
CA ARG A 137 -21.47 -34.19 -3.29
C ARG A 137 -22.91 -34.66 -3.07
N LEU A 138 -23.84 -33.74 -2.82
CA LEU A 138 -25.28 -34.04 -2.75
C LEU A 138 -25.80 -34.40 -4.14
N SER A 139 -26.52 -35.52 -4.23
CA SER A 139 -27.15 -35.98 -5.47
C SER A 139 -28.37 -35.13 -5.83
N GLY A 140 -28.76 -35.08 -7.11
CA GLY A 140 -29.89 -34.26 -7.58
C GLY A 140 -31.21 -34.50 -6.84
N ALA A 141 -31.42 -35.71 -6.30
CA ALA A 141 -32.61 -36.06 -5.51
C ALA A 141 -32.61 -35.46 -4.09
N GLU A 142 -31.45 -35.11 -3.54
CA GLU A 142 -31.32 -34.51 -2.20
C GLU A 142 -31.50 -33.00 -2.23
N LEU A 143 -31.17 -32.35 -3.36
CA LEU A 143 -31.41 -30.92 -3.58
C LEU A 143 -32.90 -30.58 -3.72
N GLU A 144 -33.70 -31.43 -4.36
CA GLU A 144 -35.16 -31.25 -4.44
C GLU A 144 -35.84 -31.32 -3.07
N LYS A 145 -35.27 -32.09 -2.14
CA LYS A 145 -35.79 -32.27 -0.77
C LYS A 145 -35.46 -31.09 0.16
N LEU A 146 -34.55 -30.19 -0.23
CA LEU A 146 -34.11 -29.04 0.56
C LEU A 146 -34.87 -27.75 0.21
N ILE A 147 -35.57 -27.74 -0.94
CA ILE A 147 -36.33 -26.59 -1.48
C ILE A 147 -37.86 -26.81 -1.31
N SER A 148 -38.26 -28.00 -0.82
CA SER A 148 -39.61 -28.35 -0.36
C SER A 148 -39.74 -28.17 1.15
#